data_AF-A0A914RLZ4-F1
#
_entry.id   AF-A0A914RLZ4-F1
#
_cell.length_a   1.000
_cell.length_b   1.000
_cell.length_c   1.000
_cell.angle_alpha   90.00
_cell.angle_beta   90.00
_cell.angle_gamma   90.00
#
_symmetry.space_group_name_H-M   'P 1'
#
loop_
_entity.id
_entity.type
_entity.pdbx_description
1 polymer ?
#
loop_
_entity_poly.entity_id
_entity_poly.type
_entity_poly.pdbx_seq_one_letter_code
_entity_poly.pdbx_strand_id
1 'polypeptide(L)'
;MQDEQGLVAHEFLIDCKDFKKTSGVDVVDISKRLMDYGFHSPTMSFPVHDCLMIEPTESEDKGEMDRLVDSLLAIREEITLIEQGKLDRTCNPLKMAPHTQAVVTSSSWKRPYTREMAAFPKPWCAWKVWPSVGRIDDQYGDQHLMCSCPPISSY
;
A
#
# COMPACT_ATOMS: atom_id res chain seq x y z
N MET A 1 -14.86 -3.94 15.99
CA MET A 1 -15.06 -4.24 17.41
C MET A 1 -15.23 -2.90 18.10
N GLN A 2 -16.46 -2.51 18.40
CA GLN A 2 -16.78 -1.28 19.10
C GLN A 2 -17.55 -1.65 20.36
N ASP A 3 -17.43 -0.87 21.42
CA ASP A 3 -18.31 -0.98 22.57
C ASP A 3 -19.73 -0.48 22.25
N GLU A 4 -20.64 -0.53 23.23
CA GLU A 4 -22.02 -0.06 23.06
C GLU A 4 -22.12 1.45 22.77
N GLN A 5 -21.05 2.21 22.99
CA GLN A 5 -20.95 3.64 22.76
C GLN A 5 -20.24 3.98 21.42
N GLY A 6 -19.77 2.98 20.68
CA GLY A 6 -19.08 3.16 19.40
C GLY A 6 -17.58 3.44 19.52
N LEU A 7 -16.99 3.31 20.71
CA LEU A 7 -15.56 3.49 20.94
C LEU A 7 -14.79 2.20 20.67
N VAL A 8 -13.51 2.36 20.34
CA VAL A 8 -12.54 1.26 20.19
C VAL A 8 -11.51 1.33 21.32
N ALA A 9 -10.76 0.25 21.53
CA ALA A 9 -9.67 0.22 22.50
C ALA A 9 -8.40 0.87 21.91
N HIS A 10 -7.26 0.17 21.94
CA HIS A 10 -5.98 0.66 21.41
C HIS A 10 -5.81 0.39 19.90
N GLU A 11 -6.67 -0.43 19.30
CA GLU A 11 -6.64 -0.79 17.89
C GLU A 11 -8.04 -0.83 17.26
N PHE A 12 -8.10 -0.74 15.93
CA PHE A 12 -9.35 -0.84 15.17
C PHE A 12 -9.16 -1.46 13.79
N LEU A 13 -10.26 -1.84 13.14
CA LEU A 13 -10.28 -2.44 11.81
C LEU A 13 -10.85 -1.48 10.78
N ILE A 14 -10.22 -1.40 9.62
CA ILE A 14 -10.76 -0.83 8.39
C ILE A 14 -11.16 -1.98 7.48
N ASP A 15 -12.45 -2.05 7.13
CA ASP A 15 -12.97 -3.01 6.16
C ASP A 15 -12.69 -2.53 4.73
N CYS A 16 -11.96 -3.33 3.96
CA CYS A 16 -11.56 -3.03 2.59
C CYS A 16 -12.26 -3.96 1.56
N LYS A 17 -13.16 -4.85 2.02
CA LYS A 17 -13.70 -5.96 1.21
C LYS A 17 -14.45 -5.53 -0.04
N ASP A 18 -15.18 -4.42 0.04
CA ASP A 18 -16.00 -3.95 -1.09
C ASP A 18 -15.18 -3.30 -2.20
N PHE A 19 -13.95 -2.84 -1.93
CA PHE A 19 -13.10 -2.22 -2.95
C PHE A 19 -12.75 -3.19 -4.08
N LYS A 20 -12.64 -4.49 -3.81
CA LYS A 20 -12.42 -5.50 -4.84
C LYS A 20 -13.55 -5.53 -5.86
N LYS A 21 -14.79 -5.38 -5.41
CA LYS A 21 -15.97 -5.36 -6.29
C LYS A 21 -16.06 -4.04 -7.06
N THR A 22 -15.92 -2.91 -6.36
CA THR A 22 -16.16 -1.59 -6.95
C THR A 22 -15.03 -1.15 -7.87
N SER A 23 -13.78 -1.30 -7.43
CA SER A 23 -12.58 -0.81 -8.13
C SER A 23 -11.64 -1.91 -8.61
N GLY A 24 -11.78 -3.14 -8.11
CA GLY A 24 -10.83 -4.22 -8.37
C GLY A 24 -9.60 -4.17 -7.46
N VAL A 25 -9.57 -3.27 -6.47
CA VAL A 25 -8.47 -3.10 -5.52
C VAL A 25 -8.62 -4.10 -4.37
N ASP A 26 -7.54 -4.84 -4.09
CA ASP A 26 -7.46 -5.77 -2.96
C ASP A 26 -6.76 -5.09 -1.77
N VAL A 27 -6.93 -5.63 -0.55
CA VAL A 27 -6.29 -5.06 0.64
C VAL A 27 -4.75 -4.98 0.50
N VAL A 28 -4.14 -5.96 -0.18
CA VAL A 28 -2.70 -5.98 -0.45
C VAL A 28 -2.25 -4.80 -1.30
N ASP A 29 -3.10 -4.28 -2.20
CA ASP A 29 -2.76 -3.09 -2.99
C ASP A 29 -2.65 -1.86 -2.11
N ILE A 30 -3.55 -1.70 -1.14
CA ILE A 30 -3.52 -0.63 -0.15
C ILE A 30 -2.24 -0.76 0.71
N SER A 31 -1.95 -1.97 1.19
CA SER A 31 -0.75 -2.26 1.96
C SER A 31 0.55 -1.92 1.21
N LYS A 32 0.66 -2.31 -0.06
CA LYS A 32 1.84 -1.97 -0.87
C LYS A 32 1.88 -0.49 -1.22
N ARG A 33 0.72 0.14 -1.46
CA ARG A 33 0.64 1.57 -1.77
C ARG A 33 1.07 2.45 -0.61
N LEU A 34 0.78 2.07 0.63
CA LEU A 34 1.28 2.76 1.83
C LEU A 34 2.82 2.90 1.86
N MET A 35 3.56 1.94 1.28
CA MET A 35 5.02 2.01 1.18
C MET A 35 5.46 3.22 0.34
N ASP A 36 4.70 3.59 -0.69
CA ASP A 36 4.99 4.76 -1.51
C ASP A 36 4.78 6.08 -0.74
N TYR A 37 3.92 6.06 0.28
CA TYR A 37 3.68 7.18 1.20
C TYR A 37 4.69 7.22 2.37
N GLY A 38 5.56 6.21 2.48
CA GLY A 38 6.58 6.10 3.53
C GLY A 38 6.16 5.27 4.75
N PHE A 39 5.04 4.55 4.69
CA PHE A 39 4.53 3.76 5.80
C PHE A 39 4.74 2.26 5.56
N HIS A 40 5.09 1.55 6.63
CA HIS A 40 4.86 0.11 6.68
C HIS A 40 3.35 -0.15 6.77
N SER A 41 2.87 -1.23 6.12
CA SER A 41 1.45 -1.58 6.21
C SER A 41 1.08 -1.96 7.65
N PRO A 42 -0.12 -1.60 8.13
CA PRO A 42 -0.72 -2.22 9.29
C PRO A 42 -0.94 -3.73 9.08
N THR A 43 -1.36 -4.42 10.12
CA THR A 43 -1.72 -5.84 10.05
C THR A 43 -2.81 -6.06 9.01
N MET A 44 -2.60 -7.03 8.12
CA MET A 44 -3.46 -7.27 6.97
C MET A 44 -4.18 -8.61 7.10
N SER A 45 -5.47 -8.64 6.74
CA SER A 45 -6.29 -9.85 6.65
C SER A 45 -6.36 -10.70 7.93
N PHE A 46 -6.19 -10.07 9.09
CA PHE A 46 -6.36 -10.69 10.40
C PHE A 46 -6.92 -9.65 11.39
N PRO A 47 -7.86 -10.04 12.29
CA PRO A 47 -8.52 -11.34 12.39
C PRO A 47 -9.63 -11.55 11.34
N VAL A 48 -9.93 -10.53 10.54
CA VAL A 48 -10.94 -10.58 9.48
C VAL A 48 -10.25 -10.57 8.12
N HIS A 49 -10.76 -11.34 7.15
CA HIS A 49 -10.20 -11.32 5.80
C HIS A 49 -10.45 -9.97 5.12
N ASP A 50 -9.49 -9.51 4.30
CA ASP A 50 -9.60 -8.28 3.51
C ASP A 50 -9.79 -7.00 4.36
N CYS A 51 -9.19 -6.96 5.55
CA CYS A 51 -9.16 -5.77 6.41
C CYS A 51 -7.72 -5.29 6.69
N LEU A 52 -7.61 -4.05 7.16
CA LEU A 52 -6.43 -3.52 7.82
C LEU A 52 -6.72 -3.31 9.30
N MET A 53 -5.88 -3.85 10.18
CA MET A 53 -5.93 -3.62 11.62
C MET A 53 -4.84 -2.63 12.01
N ILE A 54 -5.25 -1.51 12.60
CA ILE A 54 -4.39 -0.36 12.90
C ILE A 54 -4.31 -0.17 14.42
N GLU A 55 -3.08 -0.13 14.92
CA GLU A 55 -2.71 0.19 16.31
C GLU A 55 -1.59 1.26 16.26
N PRO A 56 -1.86 2.53 16.59
CA PRO A 56 -0.83 3.58 16.55
C PRO A 56 0.14 3.52 17.74
N THR A 57 -0.25 2.89 18.85
CA THR A 57 0.42 2.97 20.16
C THR A 57 0.44 4.38 20.76
N GLU A 58 0.81 4.49 22.03
CA GLU A 58 0.90 5.75 22.76
C GLU A 58 2.16 6.57 22.43
N SER A 59 3.12 5.97 21.72
CA SER A 59 4.43 6.59 21.44
C SER A 59 4.44 7.50 20.22
N GLU A 60 3.47 7.34 19.32
CA GLU A 60 3.37 8.13 18.10
C GLU A 60 2.67 9.47 18.37
N ASP A 61 3.27 10.56 17.87
CA ASP A 61 2.68 11.88 18.03
C ASP A 61 1.46 12.08 17.11
N LYS A 62 0.68 13.13 17.38
CA LYS A 62 -0.48 13.47 16.55
C LYS A 62 -0.10 13.71 15.08
N GLY A 63 1.07 14.27 14.82
CA GLY A 63 1.52 14.58 13.46
C GLY A 63 1.80 13.33 12.63
N GLU A 64 2.36 12.27 13.22
CA GLU A 64 2.53 10.97 12.55
C GLU A 64 1.19 10.29 12.30
N MET A 65 0.28 10.30 13.30
CA MET A 65 -1.07 9.79 13.12
C MET A 65 -1.83 10.51 12.00
N ASP A 66 -1.75 11.85 11.94
CA ASP A 66 -2.36 12.65 10.88
C ASP A 66 -1.78 12.30 9.50
N ARG A 67 -0.46 12.06 9.38
CA ARG A 67 0.15 11.61 8.12
C ARG A 67 -0.36 10.25 7.65
N LEU A 68 -0.55 9.29 8.56
CA LEU A 68 -1.12 7.99 8.23
C LEU A 68 -2.57 8.14 7.75
N VAL A 69 -3.38 8.93 8.47
CA VAL A 69 -4.78 9.20 8.10
C VAL A 69 -4.85 9.87 6.72
N ASP A 70 -4.05 10.91 6.47
CA ASP A 70 -4.02 11.61 5.19
C ASP A 70 -3.52 10.72 4.04
N SER A 71 -2.64 9.76 4.32
CA SER A 71 -2.22 8.74 3.35
C SER A 71 -3.37 7.80 2.99
N LEU A 72 -4.10 7.31 3.99
CA LEU A 72 -5.27 6.45 3.80
C LEU A 72 -6.40 7.18 3.05
N LEU A 73 -6.64 8.45 3.36
CA LEU A 73 -7.62 9.28 2.65
C LEU A 73 -7.22 9.48 1.18
N ALA A 74 -5.94 9.76 0.91
CA ALA A 74 -5.46 9.88 -0.47
C ALA A 74 -5.56 8.56 -1.24
N ILE A 75 -5.28 7.42 -0.59
CA ILE A 75 -5.51 6.11 -1.21
C ILE A 75 -7.00 5.88 -1.47
N ARG A 76 -7.89 6.30 -0.57
CA ARG A 76 -9.35 6.23 -0.80
C ARG A 76 -9.78 7.07 -2.01
N GLU A 77 -9.16 8.23 -2.22
CA GLU A 77 -9.37 9.05 -3.42
C GLU A 77 -8.86 8.34 -4.68
N GLU A 78 -7.67 7.72 -4.65
CA GLU A 78 -7.16 6.90 -5.77
C GLU A 78 -8.13 5.76 -6.12
N ILE A 79 -8.67 5.05 -5.12
CA ILE A 79 -9.73 4.06 -5.31
C ILE A 79 -10.96 4.69 -5.96
N THR A 80 -11.40 5.87 -5.49
CA THR A 80 -12.55 6.59 -6.06
C THR A 80 -12.33 6.93 -7.54
N LEU A 81 -11.12 7.34 -7.92
CA LEU A 81 -10.78 7.64 -9.31
C LEU A 81 -10.85 6.38 -10.19
N ILE A 82 -10.49 5.20 -9.67
CA ILE A 82 -10.67 3.93 -10.37
C ILE A 82 -12.17 3.58 -10.49
N GLU A 83 -12.95 3.75 -9.42
CA GLU A 83 -14.41 3.54 -9.43
C GLU A 83 -15.11 4.41 -10.49
N GLN A 84 -14.62 5.63 -10.69
CA GLN A 84 -15.13 6.59 -11.67
C GLN A 84 -14.54 6.40 -13.08
N GLY A 85 -13.65 5.43 -13.28
CA GLY A 85 -12.99 5.18 -14.57
C GLY A 85 -11.99 6.27 -15.01
N LYS A 86 -11.53 7.11 -14.07
CA LYS A 86 -10.52 8.15 -14.31
C LYS A 86 -9.09 7.62 -14.25
N LEU A 87 -8.88 6.53 -13.51
CA LEU A 87 -7.64 5.76 -13.52
C LEU A 87 -7.92 4.38 -14.12
N ASP A 88 -6.96 3.84 -14.88
CA ASP A 88 -7.08 2.50 -15.44
C ASP A 88 -7.23 1.46 -14.33
N ARG A 89 -8.10 0.46 -14.52
CA ARG A 89 -8.40 -0.53 -13.49
C ARG A 89 -7.24 -1.48 -13.18
N THR A 90 -6.32 -1.67 -14.13
CA THR A 90 -5.22 -2.63 -14.06
C THR A 90 -3.85 -1.97 -13.96
N CYS A 91 -3.68 -0.77 -14.50
CA CYS A 91 -2.44 0.00 -14.53
C CYS A 91 -2.63 1.35 -13.84
N ASN A 92 -2.71 1.31 -12.52
CA ASN A 92 -2.84 2.47 -11.64
C ASN A 92 -1.83 2.39 -10.49
N PRO A 93 -1.65 3.47 -9.70
CA PRO A 93 -0.67 3.48 -8.63
C PRO A 93 -0.86 2.35 -7.60
N LEU A 94 -2.10 1.99 -7.25
CA LEU A 94 -2.41 0.91 -6.30
C LEU A 94 -1.96 -0.47 -6.80
N LYS A 95 -2.29 -0.82 -8.04
CA LYS A 95 -1.92 -2.11 -8.65
C LYS A 95 -0.43 -2.24 -8.95
N MET A 96 0.26 -1.10 -9.09
CA MET A 96 1.66 -1.04 -9.48
C MET A 96 2.60 -0.76 -8.32
N ALA A 97 2.05 -0.49 -7.13
CA ALA A 97 2.82 -0.35 -5.91
C ALA A 97 3.43 -1.69 -5.46
N PRO A 98 4.62 -1.65 -4.81
CA PRO A 98 5.40 -0.45 -4.50
C PRO A 98 6.26 0.03 -5.69
N HIS A 99 6.54 1.33 -5.74
CA HIS A 99 7.35 1.95 -6.79
C HIS A 99 8.81 2.10 -6.34
N THR A 100 9.70 1.25 -6.87
CA THR A 100 11.13 1.30 -6.56
C THR A 100 11.82 2.51 -7.21
N GLN A 101 12.99 2.88 -6.68
CA GLN A 101 13.81 3.93 -7.26
C GLN A 101 14.11 3.65 -8.74
N ALA A 102 14.49 2.43 -9.09
CA ALA A 102 14.81 2.03 -10.45
C ALA A 102 13.62 2.18 -11.42
N VAL A 103 12.39 1.90 -10.97
CA VAL A 103 11.18 2.08 -11.79
C VAL A 103 10.90 3.57 -12.01
N VAL A 104 11.06 4.40 -10.99
CA VAL A 104 10.75 5.83 -11.04
C VAL A 104 11.80 6.63 -11.82
N THR A 105 13.07 6.26 -11.71
CA THR A 105 14.18 6.95 -12.42
C THR A 105 14.45 6.40 -13.81
N SER A 106 13.77 5.31 -14.22
CA SER A 106 13.89 4.75 -15.57
C SER A 106 13.60 5.79 -16.64
N SER A 107 14.35 5.77 -17.75
CA SER A 107 14.12 6.68 -18.89
C SER A 107 12.74 6.48 -19.55
N SER A 108 12.19 5.26 -19.48
CA SER A 108 10.88 4.92 -20.03
C SER A 108 9.81 4.95 -18.94
N TRP A 109 8.70 5.64 -19.20
CA TRP A 109 7.53 5.66 -18.33
C TRP A 109 6.26 5.41 -19.13
N LYS A 110 5.73 4.18 -19.06
CA LYS A 110 4.55 3.72 -19.81
C LYS A 110 3.38 3.46 -18.87
N ARG A 111 3.07 4.43 -18.01
CA ARG A 111 2.02 4.34 -16.99
C ARG A 111 1.09 5.56 -17.14
N PRO A 112 -0.24 5.40 -17.00
CA PRO A 112 -1.22 6.47 -17.22
C PRO A 112 -1.36 7.43 -16.02
N TYR A 113 -0.28 7.59 -15.25
CA TYR A 113 -0.17 8.46 -14.07
C TYR A 113 1.27 8.93 -13.95
N THR A 114 1.53 9.99 -13.19
CA THR A 114 2.87 10.60 -13.17
C THR A 114 3.83 9.91 -12.19
N ARG A 115 5.12 10.20 -12.33
CA ARG A 115 6.16 9.73 -11.39
C ARG A 115 6.01 10.37 -10.02
N GLU A 116 5.56 11.62 -9.98
CA GLU A 116 5.25 12.36 -8.77
C GLU A 116 4.11 11.67 -8.01
N MET A 117 3.04 11.27 -8.72
CA MET A 117 1.97 10.48 -8.12
C MET A 117 2.50 9.14 -7.60
N ALA A 118 3.40 8.50 -8.34
CA ALA A 118 3.98 7.22 -7.94
C ALA A 118 4.83 7.31 -6.65
N ALA A 119 5.77 8.25 -6.59
CA ALA A 119 6.82 8.28 -5.57
C ALA A 119 6.69 9.38 -4.51
N PHE A 120 5.97 10.47 -4.82
CA PHE A 120 5.84 11.64 -3.96
C PHE A 120 4.38 12.09 -3.83
N PRO A 121 3.45 11.19 -3.44
CA PRO A 121 2.02 11.51 -3.42
C PRO A 121 1.62 12.56 -2.37
N LYS A 122 2.48 12.80 -1.36
CA LYS A 122 2.26 13.78 -0.30
C LYS A 122 3.57 14.53 0.03
N PRO A 123 3.50 15.73 0.65
CA PRO A 123 4.69 16.56 0.91
C PRO A 123 5.77 15.89 1.77
N TRP A 124 5.39 15.10 2.78
CA TRP A 124 6.36 14.41 3.65
C TRP A 124 7.16 13.33 2.92
N CYS A 125 6.67 12.83 1.78
CA CYS A 125 7.39 11.86 0.95
C CYS A 125 8.68 12.44 0.33
N ALA A 126 8.95 13.74 0.48
CA ALA A 126 10.25 14.34 0.17
C ALA A 126 11.39 13.70 0.98
N TRP A 127 11.13 13.27 2.22
CA TRP A 127 12.03 12.45 3.03
C TRP A 127 11.86 10.98 2.63
N LYS A 128 12.33 10.65 1.42
CA LYS A 128 11.94 9.42 0.74
C LYS A 128 12.64 8.18 1.29
N VAL A 129 11.83 7.22 1.73
CA VAL A 129 12.23 5.82 1.90
C VAL A 129 11.85 5.07 0.62
N TRP A 130 12.82 4.40 0.00
CA TRP A 130 12.60 3.66 -1.24
C TRP A 130 12.33 2.18 -0.96
N PRO A 131 11.24 1.62 -1.52
CA PRO A 131 11.10 0.18 -1.65
C PRO A 131 12.27 -0.37 -2.48
N SER A 132 13.01 -1.33 -1.95
CA SER A 132 14.20 -1.90 -2.58
C SER A 132 13.87 -2.82 -3.76
N VAL A 133 12.69 -3.44 -3.73
CA VAL A 133 12.18 -4.35 -4.75
C VAL A 133 10.72 -4.04 -5.07
N GLY A 134 10.28 -4.49 -6.25
CA GLY A 134 8.87 -4.39 -6.64
C GLY A 134 7.99 -5.33 -5.81
N ARG A 135 6.73 -5.46 -6.24
CA ARG A 135 5.79 -6.39 -5.60
C ARG A 135 6.34 -7.83 -5.72
N ILE A 136 6.38 -8.53 -4.59
CA ILE A 136 6.81 -9.92 -4.51
C ILE A 136 5.75 -10.83 -5.15
N ASP A 137 6.24 -11.88 -5.82
CA ASP A 137 5.41 -12.97 -6.33
C ASP A 137 5.39 -14.09 -5.27
N ASP A 138 4.34 -14.07 -4.45
CA ASP A 138 4.19 -15.01 -3.33
C ASP A 138 4.04 -16.46 -3.84
N GLN A 139 3.28 -16.66 -4.92
CA GLN A 139 3.00 -18.00 -5.46
C GLN A 139 4.25 -18.64 -6.07
N TYR A 140 5.07 -17.88 -6.78
CA TYR A 140 6.28 -18.40 -7.40
C TYR A 140 7.24 -18.99 -6.36
N GLY A 141 7.42 -18.31 -5.23
CA GLY A 141 8.30 -18.76 -4.14
C GLY A 141 7.88 -20.10 -3.55
N ASP A 142 6.58 -20.28 -3.32
CA ASP A 142 6.02 -21.55 -2.82
C ASP A 142 6.21 -22.71 -3.82
N GLN A 143 6.16 -22.42 -5.12
CA GLN A 143 6.35 -23.41 -6.17
C GLN A 143 7.83 -23.75 -6.46
N HIS A 144 8.75 -22.84 -6.13
CA HIS A 144 10.19 -22.96 -6.39
C HIS A 144 11.01 -22.74 -5.12
N LEU A 145 10.76 -23.59 -4.13
CA LEU A 145 11.30 -23.45 -2.78
C LEU A 145 12.84 -23.46 -2.76
N MET A 146 13.43 -22.29 -2.50
CA MET A 146 14.87 -22.06 -2.39
C MET A 146 15.18 -21.37 -1.05
N CYS A 147 15.59 -22.16 -0.05
CA CYS A 147 15.81 -21.68 1.33
C CYS A 147 17.30 -21.53 1.69
N SER A 148 18.19 -21.49 0.69
CA SER A 148 19.61 -21.23 0.84
C SER A 148 20.06 -20.16 -0.15
N CYS A 149 21.23 -19.57 0.09
CA CYS A 149 21.77 -18.56 -0.82
C CYS A 149 21.91 -19.16 -2.23
N PRO A 150 21.34 -18.52 -3.28
CA PRO A 150 21.58 -18.96 -4.64
C PRO A 150 23.06 -18.75 -5.00
N PRO A 151 23.59 -19.47 -6.01
CA PRO A 151 24.96 -19.30 -6.44
C PRO A 151 25.27 -17.85 -6.82
N ILE A 152 26.50 -17.38 -6.57
CA ILE A 152 26.94 -16.02 -6.97
C ILE A 152 26.73 -15.77 -8.47
N SER A 153 26.84 -16.82 -9.30
CA SER A 153 26.61 -16.76 -10.75
C SER A 153 25.18 -16.42 -11.18
N SER A 154 24.24 -16.27 -10.23
CA SER A 154 22.84 -15.91 -10.51
C SER A 154 22.53 -14.41 -10.40
N TYR A 155 23.49 -13.59 -9.98
CA TYR A 155 23.41 -12.13 -9.89
C TYR A 155 24.25 -11.46 -10.99
#